data_AF-A0A351ERK7-F1
#
_entry.id   AF-A0A351ERK7-F1
#
_cell.length_a   1.000
_cell.length_b   1.000
_cell.length_c   1.000
_cell.angle_alpha   90.00
_cell.angle_beta   90.00
_cell.angle_gamma   90.00
#
_symmetry.space_group_name_H-M   'P 1'
#
loop_
_entity.id
_entity.type
_entity.pdbx_description
1 polymer ?
#
loop_
_entity_poly.entity_id
_entity_poly.type
_entity_poly.pdbx_seq_one_letter_code
_entity_poly.pdbx_strand_id
1 'polypeptide(L)'
;MGSDEWNSLITRQFEILGEGNAETLVGGFAAGIGKFINVNTYPDVESSTRVIARLAAEQLFEVESSGPFVSTEDMMKLMTS
;
A
#
# COMPACT_ATOMS: atom_id res chain seq x y z
N MET A 1 13.10 1.57 15.44
CA MET A 1 13.26 2.75 14.56
C MET A 1 14.18 2.32 13.44
N GLY A 2 13.68 2.37 12.21
CA GLY A 2 14.30 1.69 11.05
C GLY A 2 15.46 2.47 10.45
N SER A 3 16.29 1.78 9.67
CA SER A 3 17.31 2.38 8.82
C SER A 3 16.73 3.48 7.92
N ASP A 4 17.58 4.36 7.39
CA ASP A 4 17.15 5.42 6.46
C ASP A 4 16.36 4.86 5.26
N GLU A 5 16.77 3.68 4.79
CA GLU A 5 16.07 2.90 3.75
C GLU A 5 14.64 2.53 4.17
N TRP A 6 14.46 1.98 5.38
CA TRP A 6 13.12 1.65 5.90
C TRP A 6 12.24 2.90 6.04
N ASN A 7 12.79 4.01 6.53
CA ASN A 7 12.04 5.26 6.66
C ASN A 7 11.64 5.81 5.28
N SER A 8 12.50 5.67 4.27
CA SER A 8 12.19 6.07 2.90
C SER A 8 11.06 5.23 2.29
N LEU A 9 11.08 3.91 2.52
CA LEU A 9 10.04 3.00 2.03
C LEU A 9 8.67 3.29 2.66
N ILE A 10 8.63 3.52 3.97
CA ILE A 10 7.39 3.90 4.68
C ILE A 10 6.89 5.28 4.23
N THR A 11 7.78 6.25 4.06
CA THR A 11 7.40 7.58 3.54
C THR A 11 6.77 7.44 2.16
N ARG A 12 7.38 6.66 1.27
CA ARG A 12 6.85 6.43 -0.08
C ARG A 12 5.49 5.74 -0.07
N GLN A 13 5.30 4.75 0.81
CA GLN A 13 4.00 4.13 1.04
C GLN A 13 2.92 5.19 1.37
N PHE A 14 3.18 6.05 2.35
CA PHE A 14 2.19 7.07 2.77
C PHE A 14 1.91 8.12 1.69
N GLU A 15 2.90 8.44 0.85
CA GLU A 15 2.67 9.28 -0.34
C GLU A 15 1.69 8.62 -1.31
N ILE A 16 1.88 7.33 -1.64
CA ILE A 16 0.99 6.58 -2.54
C ILE A 16 -0.43 6.50 -1.96
N LEU A 17 -0.55 6.28 -0.64
CA LEU A 17 -1.85 6.34 0.05
C LEU A 17 -2.51 7.72 -0.10
N GLY A 18 -1.74 8.79 0.09
CA GLY A 18 -2.20 10.17 -0.09
C GLY A 18 -2.64 10.49 -1.52
N GLU A 19 -1.90 10.03 -2.53
CA GLU A 19 -2.26 10.16 -3.96
C GLU A 19 -3.63 9.52 -4.27
N GLY A 20 -4.00 8.46 -3.55
CA GLY A 20 -5.29 7.79 -3.64
C GLY A 20 -6.41 8.35 -2.76
N ASN A 21 -6.19 9.48 -2.08
CA ASN A 21 -7.10 10.03 -1.06
C ASN A 21 -7.46 9.01 0.03
N ALA A 22 -6.51 8.17 0.43
CA ALA A 22 -6.72 7.21 1.50
C ALA A 22 -6.83 7.91 2.85
N GLU A 23 -7.76 7.47 3.68
CA GLU A 23 -7.80 7.82 5.10
C GLU A 23 -7.46 6.58 5.93
N THR A 24 -6.36 6.63 6.69
CA THR A 24 -5.96 5.53 7.56
C THR A 24 -6.76 5.56 8.86
N LEU A 25 -7.65 4.57 9.05
CA LEU A 25 -8.45 4.42 10.26
C LEU A 25 -7.63 3.82 11.42
N VAL A 26 -6.78 2.85 11.09
CA VAL A 26 -5.90 2.14 12.03
C VAL A 26 -4.59 1.83 11.32
N GLY A 27 -3.47 2.02 11.99
CA GLY A 27 -2.15 1.66 11.48
C GLY A 27 -1.19 1.33 12.61
N GLY A 28 -0.25 0.41 12.34
CA GLY A 28 0.76 0.03 13.32
C GLY A 28 1.81 -0.93 12.78
N PHE A 29 2.97 -0.96 13.44
CA PHE A 29 4.02 -1.92 13.12
C PHE A 29 3.75 -3.27 13.81
N ALA A 30 3.59 -4.33 13.02
CA ALA A 30 3.40 -5.69 13.49
C ALA A 30 4.74 -6.42 13.61
N ALA A 31 5.35 -6.33 14.80
CA ALA A 31 6.69 -6.89 15.06
C ALA A 31 6.82 -8.39 14.74
N GLY A 32 5.74 -9.17 14.89
CA GLY A 32 5.75 -10.61 14.60
C GLY A 32 5.94 -10.97 13.12
N ILE A 33 5.67 -10.03 12.19
CA ILE A 33 5.89 -10.22 10.75
C ILE A 33 6.86 -9.19 10.16
N GLY A 34 7.35 -8.25 10.97
CA GLY A 34 8.29 -7.21 10.54
C GLY A 34 7.71 -6.19 9.56
N LYS A 35 6.38 -6.00 9.52
CA LYS A 35 5.70 -5.14 8.53
C LYS A 35 4.84 -4.06 9.17
N PHE A 36 4.62 -2.96 8.45
CA PHE A 36 3.55 -2.01 8.75
C PHE A 36 2.23 -2.54 8.19
N ILE A 37 1.19 -2.53 9.02
CA ILE A 37 -0.18 -2.91 8.64
C ILE A 37 -1.08 -1.69 8.86
N ASN A 38 -1.96 -1.42 7.90
CA ASN A 38 -2.93 -0.36 7.98
C ASN A 38 -4.31 -0.81 7.47
N VAL A 39 -5.35 -0.09 7.87
CA VAL A 39 -6.70 -0.18 7.34
C VAL A 39 -7.06 1.21 6.82
N ASN A 40 -7.25 1.31 5.51
CA ASN A 40 -7.57 2.57 4.85
C ASN A 40 -8.98 2.54 4.27
N THR A 41 -9.68 3.67 4.35
CA THR A 41 -10.85 3.95 3.52
C THR A 41 -10.43 4.75 2.29
N TYR A 42 -11.23 4.64 1.23
CA TYR A 42 -11.02 5.34 -0.02
C TYR A 42 -12.36 5.94 -0.49
N PRO A 43 -12.35 7.02 -1.29
CA PRO A 43 -13.57 7.62 -1.83
C PRO A 43 -14.37 6.66 -2.72
N ASP A 44 -13.67 5.78 -3.45
CA ASP A 44 -14.25 4.79 -4.36
C ASP A 44 -13.30 3.60 -4.58
N VAL A 45 -13.83 2.56 -5.23
CA VAL A 45 -13.08 1.33 -5.54
C VAL A 45 -11.93 1.60 -6.51
N GLU A 46 -12.06 2.55 -7.41
CA GLU A 46 -11.01 2.86 -8.39
C GLU A 46 -9.77 3.44 -7.72
N SER A 47 -9.98 4.29 -6.70
CA SER A 47 -8.93 4.91 -5.89
C SER A 47 -8.16 3.87 -5.07
N SER A 48 -8.86 2.96 -4.40
CA SER A 48 -8.22 1.86 -3.67
C SER A 48 -7.44 0.94 -4.60
N THR A 49 -8.00 0.67 -5.77
CA THR A 49 -7.43 -0.21 -6.80
C THR A 49 -6.15 0.38 -7.40
N ARG A 50 -6.13 1.68 -7.69
CA ARG A 50 -4.91 2.40 -8.14
C ARG A 50 -3.79 2.33 -7.12
N VAL A 51 -4.11 2.53 -5.85
CA VAL A 51 -3.13 2.44 -4.76
C VAL A 51 -2.51 1.05 -4.67
N ILE A 52 -3.34 -0.01 -4.69
CA ILE A 52 -2.85 -1.40 -4.66
C ILE A 52 -1.93 -1.68 -5.86
N ALA A 53 -2.34 -1.26 -7.07
CA ALA A 53 -1.52 -1.45 -8.27
C ALA A 53 -0.17 -0.73 -8.15
N ARG A 54 -0.15 0.49 -7.59
CA ARG A 54 1.07 1.27 -7.41
C ARG A 54 2.01 0.68 -6.36
N LEU A 55 1.47 0.26 -5.22
CA LEU A 55 2.22 -0.44 -4.17
C LEU A 55 2.87 -1.73 -4.70
N ALA A 56 2.12 -2.48 -5.51
CA ALA A 56 2.64 -3.69 -6.17
C ALA A 56 3.74 -3.39 -7.19
N ALA A 57 3.55 -2.35 -8.02
CA ALA A 57 4.53 -1.94 -9.04
C ALA A 57 5.85 -1.42 -8.41
N GLU A 58 5.76 -0.73 -7.28
CA GLU A 58 6.93 -0.21 -6.55
C GLU A 58 7.60 -1.25 -5.64
N GLN A 59 7.12 -2.50 -5.67
CA GLN A 59 7.67 -3.63 -4.91
C GLN A 59 7.82 -3.33 -3.40
N LEU A 60 6.93 -2.53 -2.82
CA LEU A 60 6.96 -2.13 -1.41
C LEU A 60 6.56 -3.26 -0.44
N PHE A 61 6.64 -4.52 -0.88
CA PHE A 61 6.26 -5.72 -0.13
C PHE A 61 7.08 -5.94 1.15
N GLU A 62 8.26 -5.32 1.25
CA GLU A 62 9.11 -5.37 2.45
C GLU A 62 8.54 -4.57 3.62
N VAL A 63 7.82 -3.48 3.34
CA VAL A 63 7.23 -2.60 4.37
C VAL A 63 5.72 -2.76 4.52
N GLU A 64 5.04 -3.21 3.48
CA GLU A 64 3.58 -3.33 3.43
C GLU A 64 3.12 -4.68 2.91
N SER A 65 2.03 -5.20 3.49
CA SER A 65 1.25 -6.27 2.88
C SER A 65 -0.12 -5.73 2.49
N SER A 66 -0.21 -5.14 1.29
CA SER A 66 -1.46 -4.69 0.70
C SER A 66 -2.14 -5.88 0.03
N GLY A 67 -3.09 -6.50 0.73
CA GLY A 67 -3.88 -7.58 0.16
C GLY A 67 -4.89 -7.02 -0.83
N PRO A 68 -5.04 -7.58 -2.03
CA PRO A 68 -6.23 -7.33 -2.81
C PRO A 68 -7.38 -8.22 -2.29
N PHE A 69 -8.57 -7.62 -2.15
CA PHE A 69 -9.81 -8.31 -2.50
C PHE A 69 -10.13 -8.14 -4.01
N VAL A 70 -9.15 -7.77 -4.83
CA VAL A 70 -9.23 -7.72 -6.31
C VAL A 70 -8.50 -8.90 -6.95
N SER A 71 -9.05 -9.44 -8.04
CA SER A 71 -8.50 -10.63 -8.67
C SER A 71 -7.12 -10.36 -9.29
N THR A 72 -6.29 -11.39 -9.43
CA THR A 72 -4.99 -11.30 -10.14
C THR A 72 -5.16 -10.74 -11.56
N GLU A 73 -6.29 -11.04 -12.21
CA GLU A 73 -6.58 -10.58 -13.57
C GLU A 73 -6.82 -9.06 -13.62
N ASP A 74 -7.53 -8.51 -12.63
CA ASP A 74 -7.77 -7.06 -12.53
C ASP A 74 -6.49 -6.32 -12.19
N MET A 75 -5.67 -6.89 -11.29
CA MET A 75 -4.36 -6.35 -10.92
C MET A 75 -3.43 -6.20 -12.15
N MET A 76 -3.36 -7.22 -13.00
CA MET A 76 -2.52 -7.20 -14.19
C MET A 76 -2.97 -6.18 -15.25
N LYS A 77 -4.28 -5.95 -15.42
CA LYS A 77 -4.82 -4.95 -16.36
C LYS A 77 -4.38 -3.53 -15.98
N LEU A 78 -4.30 -3.25 -14.68
CA LEU A 78 -3.95 -1.92 -14.15
C LEU A 78 -2.45 -1.63 -14.22
N MET A 79 -1.59 -2.66 -14.14
CA MET A 79 -0.14 -2.48 -14.25
C MET A 79 0.33 -2.13 -15.67
N THR A 80 -0.48 -2.41 -16.69
CA THR A 80 -0.14 -2.18 -18.10
C THR A 80 -0.81 -0.95 -18.71
N SER A 81 -1.55 -0.17 -17.91
CA SER A 81 -2.23 1.06 -18.30
C SER A 81 -1.43 2.29 -17.89
#